data_AF-A0A5S4F1K1-F1
#
_entry.id   AF-A0A5S4F1K1-F1
#
_cell.length_a   1.000
_cell.length_b   1.000
_cell.length_c   1.000
_cell.angle_alpha   90.00
_cell.angle_beta   90.00
_cell.angle_gamma   90.00
#
_symmetry.space_group_name_H-M   'P 1'
#
loop_
_entity.id
_entity.type
_entity.pdbx_description
1 polymer ?
#
loop_
_entity_poly.entity_id
_entity_poly.type
_entity_poly.pdbx_seq_one_letter_code
_entity_poly.pdbx_strand_id
1 'polypeptide(L)'
;MQTKKDLYQAHRLMQQRLGMALLQAEPDVAESPMRRQNVATFGGILIGILVMAVFGIWGLVSPGNATKLTDPGQLLVEEESGAKFVYNQQQQRLLPVANYVSARLVLGGGEIKTRNVAAASLAELTRGPLIGISGAPDSLPVKEKLVKAPWSVCVVEGPDNLGGTKPYTTLVGGTEVGGRPVG
;
A
#
# COMPACT_ATOMS: atom_id res chain seq x y z
N MET A 1 -26.33 52.18 41.08
CA MET A 1 -25.89 52.58 39.73
C MET A 1 -25.98 51.35 38.84
N GLN A 2 -26.83 51.38 37.81
CA GLN A 2 -26.90 50.28 36.83
C GLN A 2 -25.60 50.24 36.05
N THR A 3 -24.99 49.06 35.95
CA THR A 3 -23.73 48.88 35.23
C THR A 3 -23.99 48.59 33.75
N LYS A 4 -23.03 48.86 32.87
CA LYS A 4 -23.16 48.52 31.43
C LYS A 4 -23.44 47.03 31.19
N LYS A 5 -23.05 46.16 32.13
CA LYS A 5 -23.35 44.73 32.11
C LYS A 5 -24.86 44.48 32.27
N ASP A 6 -25.52 45.19 33.18
CA ASP A 6 -26.96 45.02 33.41
C ASP A 6 -27.78 45.43 32.18
N LEU A 7 -27.41 46.53 31.52
CA LEU A 7 -28.00 46.96 30.25
C LEU A 7 -27.84 45.90 29.14
N TYR A 8 -26.66 45.29 29.03
CA TYR A 8 -26.41 44.23 28.06
C TYR A 8 -27.24 42.98 28.34
N GLN A 9 -27.34 42.55 29.61
CA GLN A 9 -28.14 41.40 29.99
C GLN A 9 -29.64 41.65 29.76
N ALA A 10 -30.14 42.85 30.09
CA ALA A 10 -31.53 43.23 29.85
C ALA A 10 -31.86 43.25 28.35
N HIS A 11 -30.97 43.81 27.53
CA HIS A 11 -31.15 43.81 26.08
C HIS A 11 -31.11 42.40 25.48
N ARG A 12 -30.16 41.56 25.93
CA ARG A 12 -30.06 40.15 25.52
C ARG A 12 -31.33 39.35 25.87
N LEU A 13 -31.88 39.57 27.06
CA LEU A 13 -33.13 38.92 27.49
C LEU A 13 -34.31 39.34 26.60
N MET A 14 -34.42 40.62 26.27
CA MET A 14 -35.48 41.13 25.40
C MET A 14 -35.37 40.57 23.98
N GLN A 15 -34.16 40.47 23.44
CA GLN A 15 -33.90 39.83 22.14
C GLN A 15 -34.24 38.32 22.15
N GLN A 16 -33.92 37.61 23.24
CA GLN A 16 -34.27 36.19 23.39
C GLN A 16 -35.78 35.97 23.39
N ARG A 17 -36.55 36.77 24.14
CA ARG A 17 -38.02 36.66 24.18
C ARG A 17 -38.68 36.96 22.83
N LEU A 18 -38.19 37.96 22.11
CA LEU A 18 -38.66 38.26 20.75
C LEU A 18 -38.42 37.09 19.79
N GLY A 19 -37.23 36.46 19.84
CA GLY A 19 -36.92 35.29 19.02
C GLY A 19 -37.81 34.08 19.36
N MET A 20 -38.09 33.85 20.64
CA MET A 20 -38.98 32.78 21.11
C MET A 20 -40.42 32.99 20.66
N ALA A 21 -40.93 34.22 20.77
CA ALA A 21 -42.28 34.56 20.31
C ALA A 21 -42.46 34.35 18.80
N LEU A 22 -41.42 34.59 17.99
CA LEU A 22 -41.47 34.36 16.54
C LEU A 22 -41.38 32.88 16.16
N LEU A 23 -40.59 32.08 16.88
CA LEU A 23 -40.36 30.66 16.55
C LEU A 23 -41.41 29.73 17.14
N GLN A 24 -41.96 30.05 18.32
CA GLN A 24 -42.85 29.16 19.09
C GLN A 24 -44.17 29.81 19.50
N ALA A 25 -44.42 31.08 19.18
CA ALA A 25 -45.59 31.85 19.61
C ALA A 25 -45.79 31.96 21.15
N GLU A 26 -44.85 31.43 21.94
CA GLU A 26 -44.86 31.45 23.40
C GLU A 26 -43.59 32.15 23.93
N PRO A 27 -43.72 33.29 24.63
CA PRO A 27 -42.57 34.09 25.08
C PRO A 27 -41.92 33.60 26.39
N ASP A 28 -42.52 32.63 27.09
CA ASP A 28 -42.12 32.22 28.46
C ASP A 28 -41.94 30.70 28.60
N VAL A 29 -41.12 30.11 27.72
CA VAL A 29 -40.73 28.69 27.82
C VAL A 29 -39.45 28.59 28.65
N ALA A 30 -39.47 27.79 29.72
CA ALA A 30 -38.36 27.65 30.67
C ALA A 30 -37.07 27.05 30.05
N GLU A 31 -37.20 26.27 28.98
CA GLU A 31 -36.08 25.74 28.21
C GLU A 31 -36.02 26.36 26.82
N SER A 32 -34.83 26.86 26.46
CA SER A 32 -34.60 27.33 25.10
C SER A 32 -34.52 26.13 24.13
N PRO A 33 -35.38 26.07 23.10
CA PRO A 33 -35.52 24.91 22.22
C PRO A 33 -34.23 24.62 21.44
N MET A 34 -33.47 25.67 21.13
CA MET A 34 -32.20 25.54 20.41
C MET A 34 -31.02 25.23 21.31
N ARG A 35 -31.14 25.24 22.65
CA ARG A 35 -29.99 24.98 23.54
C ARG A 35 -29.42 23.58 23.33
N ARG A 36 -30.27 22.57 23.21
CA ARG A 36 -29.82 21.19 22.95
C ARG A 36 -29.09 21.08 21.61
N GLN A 37 -29.62 21.75 20.58
CA GLN A 37 -29.06 21.75 19.24
C GLN A 37 -27.73 22.52 19.17
N ASN A 38 -27.66 23.71 19.78
CA ASN A 38 -26.44 24.52 19.85
C ASN A 38 -25.34 23.83 20.66
N VAL A 39 -25.68 23.19 21.78
CA VAL A 39 -24.71 22.41 22.59
C VAL A 39 -24.24 21.19 21.81
N ALA A 40 -25.13 20.47 21.14
CA ALA A 40 -24.76 19.32 20.31
C ALA A 40 -23.88 19.72 19.12
N THR A 41 -24.21 20.80 18.41
CA THR A 41 -23.41 21.33 17.29
C THR A 41 -22.04 21.78 17.75
N PHE A 42 -21.97 22.56 18.85
CA PHE A 42 -20.70 23.02 19.40
C PHE A 42 -19.83 21.85 19.89
N GLY A 43 -20.43 20.89 20.58
CA GLY A 43 -19.75 19.66 20.99
C GLY A 43 -19.24 18.85 19.80
N GLY A 44 -20.05 18.71 18.75
CA GLY A 44 -19.68 18.02 17.51
C GLY A 44 -18.52 18.70 16.79
N ILE A 45 -18.51 20.04 16.71
CA ILE A 45 -17.40 20.81 16.14
C ILE A 45 -16.11 20.57 16.93
N LEU A 46 -16.18 20.60 18.27
CA LEU A 46 -15.01 20.38 19.12
C LEU A 46 -14.42 18.98 18.92
N ILE A 47 -15.29 17.95 18.84
CA ILE A 47 -14.89 16.58 18.55
C ILE A 47 -14.30 16.48 17.14
N GLY A 48 -14.91 17.11 16.14
CA GLY A 48 -14.40 17.13 14.77
C GLY A 48 -13.00 17.73 14.67
N ILE A 49 -12.74 18.83 15.37
CA ILE A 49 -11.42 19.45 15.46
C ILE A 49 -10.42 18.50 16.13
N LEU A 50 -10.80 17.84 17.23
CA LEU A 50 -9.94 16.86 17.91
C LEU A 50 -9.58 15.69 16.98
N VAL A 51 -10.56 15.15 16.26
CA VAL A 51 -10.35 14.06 15.30
C VAL A 51 -9.42 14.51 14.18
N MET A 52 -9.65 15.69 13.58
CA MET A 52 -8.74 16.24 12.56
C MET A 52 -7.33 16.47 13.10
N ALA A 53 -7.19 16.95 14.33
CA ALA A 53 -5.88 17.13 14.97
C ALA A 53 -5.16 15.79 15.16
N VAL A 54 -5.87 14.75 15.63
CA VAL A 54 -5.31 13.40 15.80
C VAL A 54 -4.83 12.84 14.46
N PHE A 55 -5.66 12.88 13.43
CA PHE A 55 -5.27 12.39 12.10
C PHE A 55 -4.15 13.23 11.47
N GLY A 56 -4.16 14.55 11.68
CA GLY A 56 -3.10 15.44 11.21
C GLY A 56 -1.76 15.14 11.87
N ILE A 57 -1.73 14.96 13.20
CA ILE A 57 -0.52 14.57 13.93
C ILE A 57 -0.04 13.19 13.49
N TRP A 58 -0.96 12.22 13.36
CA TRP A 58 -0.64 10.87 12.93
C TRP A 58 0.00 10.85 11.53
N GLY A 59 -0.56 11.62 10.59
CA GLY A 59 -0.01 11.78 9.24
C GLY A 59 1.37 12.42 9.21
N LEU A 60 1.68 13.31 10.17
CA LEU A 60 3.00 13.95 10.29
C LEU A 60 4.04 13.01 10.92
N VAL A 61 3.65 12.18 11.88
CA VAL A 61 4.54 11.23 12.57
C VAL A 61 4.84 10.00 11.71
N SER A 62 3.88 9.57 10.90
CA SER A 62 4.06 8.54 9.88
C SER A 62 3.92 9.18 8.49
N PRO A 63 4.86 10.04 8.07
CA PRO A 63 4.90 10.46 6.68
C PRO A 63 4.98 9.17 5.87
N GLY A 64 4.17 9.07 4.82
CA GLY A 64 3.95 7.82 4.10
C GLY A 64 5.23 7.12 3.63
N ASN A 65 5.07 6.01 2.92
CA ASN A 65 6.12 5.04 2.52
C ASN A 65 7.43 5.59 1.91
N ALA A 66 7.61 6.90 1.73
CA ALA A 66 8.81 7.67 1.41
C ALA A 66 9.95 7.62 2.46
N THR A 67 9.73 7.06 3.66
CA THR A 67 10.81 6.98 4.65
C THR A 67 11.61 5.68 4.45
N LYS A 68 12.94 5.79 4.39
CA LYS A 68 13.88 4.65 4.23
C LYS A 68 13.86 3.96 2.86
N LEU A 69 13.67 4.69 1.76
CA LEU A 69 13.78 4.14 0.39
C LEU A 69 15.21 3.72 0.02
N THR A 70 16.20 4.22 0.76
CA THR A 70 17.63 3.98 0.50
C THR A 70 18.23 2.85 1.32
N ASP A 71 17.43 2.21 2.18
CA ASP A 71 17.85 1.06 2.97
C ASP A 71 18.27 -0.11 2.03
N PRO A 72 19.36 -0.82 2.35
CA PRO A 72 19.80 -1.95 1.55
C PRO A 72 18.86 -3.16 1.72
N GLY A 73 18.81 -4.03 0.72
CA GLY A 73 18.09 -5.31 0.83
C GLY A 73 16.57 -5.24 0.61
N GLN A 74 16.07 -4.16 0.01
CA GLN A 74 14.65 -4.01 -0.31
C GLN A 74 14.40 -3.87 -1.81
N LEU A 75 13.26 -4.43 -2.24
CA LEU A 75 12.70 -4.26 -3.57
C LEU A 75 11.57 -3.24 -3.46
N LEU A 76 11.70 -2.14 -4.20
CA LEU A 76 10.68 -1.11 -4.28
C LEU A 76 9.79 -1.40 -5.49
N VAL A 77 8.49 -1.52 -5.28
CA VAL A 77 7.50 -1.74 -6.34
C VAL A 77 6.63 -0.50 -6.42
N GLU A 78 6.57 0.11 -7.59
CA GLU A 78 5.70 1.24 -7.87
C GLU A 78 4.24 0.76 -7.86
N GLU A 79 3.40 1.38 -7.03
CA GLU A 79 1.99 0.99 -6.85
C GLU A 79 1.17 1.19 -8.14
N GLU A 80 1.49 2.23 -8.90
CA GLU A 80 0.74 2.64 -10.07
C GLU A 80 1.08 1.82 -11.32
N SER A 81 2.37 1.51 -11.51
CA SER A 81 2.87 0.86 -12.74
C SER A 81 3.27 -0.60 -12.53
N GLY A 82 3.50 -1.03 -11.28
CA GLY A 82 4.12 -2.32 -10.96
C GLY A 82 5.61 -2.39 -11.30
N ALA A 83 6.24 -1.28 -11.70
CA ALA A 83 7.66 -1.24 -12.01
C ALA A 83 8.49 -1.52 -10.76
N LYS A 84 9.59 -2.26 -10.94
CA LYS A 84 10.42 -2.77 -9.86
C LYS A 84 11.74 -2.01 -9.85
N PHE A 85 12.17 -1.61 -8.66
CA PHE A 85 13.36 -0.79 -8.47
C PHE A 85 14.21 -1.30 -7.32
N VAL A 86 15.52 -1.17 -7.47
CA VAL A 86 16.52 -1.45 -6.43
C VAL A 86 17.41 -0.23 -6.28
N TYR A 87 17.58 0.23 -5.03
CA TYR A 87 18.48 1.35 -4.75
C TYR A 87 19.93 0.87 -4.65
N ASN A 88 20.82 1.45 -5.46
CA ASN A 88 22.25 1.20 -5.38
C ASN A 88 22.93 2.30 -4.56
N GLN A 89 23.43 1.95 -3.36
CA GLN A 89 24.09 2.88 -2.45
C GLN A 89 25.43 3.42 -2.99
N GLN A 90 26.17 2.64 -3.77
CA GLN A 90 27.48 3.04 -4.30
C GLN A 90 27.34 4.15 -5.35
N GLN A 91 26.26 4.09 -6.13
CA GLN A 91 26.00 5.00 -7.24
C GLN A 91 24.90 6.03 -6.91
N GLN A 92 24.37 5.98 -5.68
CA GLN A 92 23.26 6.80 -5.16
C GLN A 92 22.08 6.95 -6.14
N ARG A 93 21.74 5.87 -6.85
CA ARG A 93 20.72 5.89 -7.90
C ARG A 93 19.79 4.70 -7.81
N LEU A 94 18.56 4.93 -8.26
CA LEU A 94 17.50 3.95 -8.35
C LEU A 94 17.62 3.18 -9.66
N LEU A 95 17.90 1.88 -9.59
CA LEU A 95 18.03 1.01 -10.76
C LEU A 95 16.70 0.32 -11.03
N PRO A 96 16.06 0.56 -12.20
CA PRO A 96 14.92 -0.24 -12.62
C PRO A 96 15.36 -1.67 -12.89
N VAL A 97 14.53 -2.64 -12.50
CA VAL A 97 14.84 -4.06 -12.59
C VAL A 97 13.80 -4.78 -13.42
N ALA A 98 14.25 -5.60 -14.36
CA ALA A 98 13.36 -6.34 -15.26
C ALA A 98 12.48 -7.35 -14.51
N ASN A 99 13.05 -8.11 -13.57
CA ASN A 99 12.37 -9.25 -12.92
C ASN A 99 12.70 -9.34 -11.41
N TYR A 100 11.81 -9.98 -10.64
CA TYR A 100 12.01 -10.23 -9.20
C TYR A 100 13.30 -11.01 -8.91
N VAL A 101 13.59 -12.04 -9.71
CA VAL A 101 14.83 -12.85 -9.58
C VAL A 101 16.07 -11.98 -9.75
N SER A 102 16.06 -11.08 -10.73
CA SER A 102 17.19 -10.17 -10.94
C SER A 102 17.38 -9.22 -9.76
N ALA A 103 16.29 -8.71 -9.18
CA ALA A 103 16.37 -7.88 -7.98
C ALA A 103 16.96 -8.66 -6.80
N ARG A 104 16.49 -9.90 -6.60
CA ARG A 104 17.00 -10.80 -5.56
C ARG A 104 18.48 -11.11 -5.73
N LEU A 105 18.94 -11.35 -6.95
CA LEU A 105 20.36 -11.62 -7.24
C LEU A 105 21.24 -10.40 -6.96
N VAL A 106 20.81 -9.21 -7.39
CA VAL A 106 21.53 -7.95 -7.13
C VAL A 106 21.63 -7.66 -5.63
N LEU A 107 20.60 -8.04 -4.85
CA LEU A 107 20.54 -7.89 -3.40
C LEU A 107 21.20 -9.05 -2.62
N GLY A 108 21.94 -9.93 -3.29
CA GLY A 108 22.74 -10.98 -2.63
C GLY A 108 22.02 -12.31 -2.37
N GLY A 109 20.90 -12.59 -3.05
CA GLY A 109 20.25 -13.91 -3.09
C GLY A 109 19.39 -14.28 -1.86
N GLY A 110 19.47 -13.50 -0.78
CA GLY A 110 18.69 -13.69 0.44
C GLY A 110 17.18 -13.44 0.28
N GLU A 111 16.44 -13.51 1.38
CA GLU A 111 15.08 -12.95 1.43
C GLU A 111 15.16 -11.43 1.34
N ILE A 112 14.40 -10.86 0.40
CA ILE A 112 14.34 -9.42 0.18
C ILE A 112 12.99 -8.91 0.67
N LYS A 113 12.98 -7.73 1.28
CA LYS A 113 11.74 -7.08 1.70
C LYS A 113 11.13 -6.35 0.51
N THR A 114 9.96 -6.77 0.07
CA THR A 114 9.20 -6.03 -0.95
C THR A 114 8.41 -4.92 -0.29
N ARG A 115 8.53 -3.70 -0.81
CA ARG A 115 7.75 -2.55 -0.37
C ARG A 115 7.07 -1.90 -1.56
N ASN A 116 5.79 -1.62 -1.39
CA ASN A 116 5.02 -0.85 -2.33
C ASN A 116 5.19 0.64 -2.02
N VAL A 117 5.49 1.43 -3.04
CA VAL A 117 5.77 2.86 -2.95
C VAL A 117 5.06 3.59 -4.06
N ALA A 118 4.54 4.78 -3.76
CA ALA A 118 3.95 5.65 -4.77
C ALA A 118 5.03 6.20 -5.72
N ALA A 119 4.68 6.40 -6.98
CA ALA A 119 5.55 6.98 -8.01
C ALA A 119 6.17 8.31 -7.56
N ALA A 120 5.38 9.14 -6.86
CA ALA A 120 5.81 10.44 -6.35
C ALA A 120 6.98 10.34 -5.36
N SER A 121 7.03 9.29 -4.53
CA SER A 121 8.12 9.08 -3.57
C SER A 121 9.43 8.67 -4.23
N LEU A 122 9.38 8.13 -5.46
CA LEU A 122 10.56 7.74 -6.23
C LEU A 122 11.04 8.86 -7.17
N ALA A 123 10.26 9.92 -7.36
CA ALA A 123 10.55 10.99 -8.32
C ALA A 123 11.80 11.81 -7.95
N GLU A 124 12.10 11.94 -6.65
CA GLU A 124 13.28 12.67 -6.16
C GLU A 124 14.60 11.91 -6.35
N LEU A 125 14.53 10.59 -6.58
CA LEU A 125 15.71 9.74 -6.72
C LEU A 125 16.17 9.67 -8.19
N THR A 126 17.45 9.91 -8.43
CA THR A 126 18.06 9.78 -9.76
C THR A 126 17.92 8.35 -10.26
N ARG A 127 17.33 8.18 -11.45
CA ARG A 127 17.18 6.87 -12.10
C ARG A 127 18.46 6.47 -12.83
N GLY A 128 18.84 5.20 -12.71
CA GLY A 128 19.95 4.60 -13.45
C GLY A 128 19.48 3.69 -14.59
N PRO A 129 20.42 2.95 -15.21
CA PRO A 129 20.09 2.04 -16.30
C PRO A 129 19.23 0.85 -15.82
N LEU A 130 18.41 0.33 -16.73
CA LEU A 130 17.67 -0.91 -16.52
C LEU A 130 18.64 -2.08 -16.35
N ILE A 131 18.46 -2.84 -15.28
CA ILE A 131 19.24 -4.05 -14.99
C ILE A 131 18.33 -5.28 -14.97
N GLY A 132 18.87 -6.43 -15.36
CA GLY A 132 18.18 -7.70 -15.18
C GLY A 132 18.51 -8.74 -16.25
N ILE A 133 18.01 -9.94 -16.00
CA ILE A 133 18.15 -11.09 -16.89
C ILE A 133 16.85 -11.22 -17.66
N SER A 134 16.91 -11.12 -18.99
CA SER A 134 15.74 -11.29 -19.85
C SER A 134 15.16 -12.70 -19.71
N GLY A 135 13.82 -12.81 -19.60
CA GLY A 135 13.12 -14.09 -19.45
C GLY A 135 13.24 -14.75 -18.08
N ALA A 136 13.88 -14.11 -17.10
CA ALA A 136 13.88 -14.63 -15.73
C ALA A 136 12.45 -14.54 -15.14
N PRO A 137 12.02 -15.52 -14.33
CA PRO A 137 10.68 -15.52 -13.78
C PRO A 137 10.51 -14.44 -12.70
N ASP A 138 9.28 -13.98 -12.54
CA ASP A 138 8.90 -13.03 -11.51
C ASP A 138 8.40 -13.67 -10.22
N SER A 139 7.98 -14.93 -10.30
CA SER A 139 7.55 -15.71 -9.15
C SER A 139 8.59 -16.79 -8.87
N LEU A 140 9.13 -16.79 -7.65
CA LEU A 140 9.95 -17.88 -7.15
C LEU A 140 9.13 -18.75 -6.19
N PRO A 141 9.11 -20.07 -6.36
CA PRO A 141 8.53 -20.95 -5.37
C PRO A 141 9.30 -20.88 -4.05
N VAL A 142 8.58 -21.10 -2.95
CA VAL A 142 9.18 -21.32 -1.63
C VAL A 142 10.03 -22.59 -1.64
N LYS A 143 11.02 -22.68 -0.74
CA LYS A 143 12.03 -23.76 -0.71
C LYS A 143 11.40 -25.16 -0.68
N GLU A 144 10.25 -25.29 -0.05
CA GLU A 144 9.50 -26.54 0.15
C GLU A 144 8.80 -27.01 -1.13
N LYS A 145 8.49 -26.07 -2.05
CA LYS A 145 7.84 -26.34 -3.33
C LYS A 145 8.83 -26.51 -4.48
N LEU A 146 10.13 -26.53 -4.21
CA LEU A 146 11.11 -26.86 -5.24
C LEU A 146 10.95 -28.32 -5.62
N VAL A 147 10.75 -28.56 -6.92
CA VAL A 147 10.83 -29.90 -7.49
C VAL A 147 12.26 -30.40 -7.29
N LYS A 148 12.40 -31.42 -6.45
CA LYS A 148 13.65 -32.15 -6.24
C LYS A 148 13.66 -33.39 -7.13
N ALA A 149 14.73 -34.17 -7.03
CA ALA A 149 14.75 -35.54 -7.55
C ALA A 149 13.55 -36.34 -7.01
N PRO A 150 13.01 -37.29 -7.79
CA PRO A 150 13.60 -37.84 -9.01
C PRO A 150 13.15 -37.13 -10.31
N TRP A 151 13.92 -37.31 -11.38
CA TRP A 151 13.54 -36.95 -12.75
C TRP A 151 13.63 -38.21 -13.62
N SER A 152 12.72 -38.36 -14.57
CA SER A 152 12.70 -39.47 -15.53
C SER A 152 12.77 -38.94 -16.96
N VAL A 153 13.49 -39.64 -17.84
CA VAL A 153 13.53 -39.34 -19.27
C VAL A 153 12.82 -40.45 -20.02
N CYS A 154 11.87 -40.07 -20.85
CA CYS A 154 11.13 -40.99 -21.71
C CYS A 154 11.52 -40.75 -23.16
N VAL A 155 11.89 -41.82 -23.87
CA VAL A 155 12.15 -41.82 -25.31
C VAL A 155 11.08 -42.66 -25.98
N VAL A 156 10.37 -42.09 -26.96
CA VAL A 156 9.32 -42.78 -27.72
C VAL A 156 9.61 -42.58 -29.21
N GLU A 157 9.54 -43.66 -29.98
CA GLU A 157 9.61 -43.57 -31.45
C GLU A 157 8.23 -43.25 -32.01
N GLY A 158 8.13 -42.17 -32.79
CA GLY A 158 6.88 -41.73 -33.43
C GLY A 158 7.04 -41.54 -34.94
N PRO A 159 5.93 -41.52 -35.69
CA PRO A 159 5.94 -41.27 -37.12
C PRO A 159 6.33 -39.81 -37.43
N ASP A 160 7.23 -39.64 -38.39
CA ASP A 160 7.61 -38.35 -38.97
C ASP A 160 6.68 -37.98 -40.14
N ASN A 161 6.59 -36.69 -40.46
CA ASN A 161 5.74 -36.17 -41.54
C ASN A 161 6.13 -36.71 -42.94
N LEU A 162 7.31 -37.32 -43.07
CA LEU A 162 7.84 -37.93 -44.29
C LEU A 162 7.73 -39.47 -44.29
N GLY A 163 7.00 -40.05 -43.34
CA GLY A 163 6.76 -41.51 -43.27
C GLY A 163 7.90 -42.33 -42.64
N GLY A 164 8.91 -41.69 -42.04
CA GLY A 164 9.96 -42.35 -41.24
C GLY A 164 9.61 -42.42 -39.75
N THR A 165 10.42 -43.13 -38.94
CA THR A 165 10.34 -43.08 -37.47
C THR A 165 11.38 -42.10 -36.91
N LYS A 166 10.99 -41.27 -35.95
CA LYS A 166 11.89 -40.36 -35.22
C LYS A 166 11.75 -40.54 -33.71
N PRO A 167 12.87 -40.53 -32.95
CA PRO A 167 12.81 -40.56 -31.50
C PRO A 167 12.40 -39.19 -30.94
N TYR A 168 11.38 -39.17 -30.11
CA TYR A 168 10.95 -38.03 -29.30
C TYR A 168 11.40 -38.24 -27.86
N THR A 169 12.17 -37.29 -27.33
CA THR A 169 12.66 -37.33 -25.95
C THR A 169 11.90 -36.32 -25.10
N THR A 170 11.35 -36.77 -23.98
CA THR A 170 10.67 -35.92 -22.99
C THR A 170 11.31 -36.10 -21.62
N LEU A 171 11.43 -35.01 -20.87
CA LEU A 171 11.91 -35.02 -19.49
C LEU A 171 10.74 -34.67 -18.57
N VAL A 172 10.54 -35.51 -17.56
CA VAL A 172 9.57 -35.28 -16.49
C VAL A 172 10.37 -35.14 -15.19
N GLY A 173 10.14 -34.04 -14.47
CA GLY A 173 10.70 -33.81 -13.14
C GLY A 173 9.57 -33.55 -12.16
N GLY A 174 9.62 -34.15 -10.97
CA GLY A 174 8.52 -34.03 -10.03
C GLY A 174 8.46 -35.14 -9.00
N THR A 175 7.45 -35.05 -8.14
CA THR A 175 7.01 -36.17 -7.31
C THR A 175 6.38 -37.23 -8.20
N GLU A 176 6.74 -38.51 -7.98
CA GLU A 176 6.20 -39.67 -8.72
C GLU A 176 6.57 -39.74 -10.21
N VAL A 177 7.81 -39.39 -10.55
CA VAL A 177 8.33 -39.76 -11.86
C VAL A 177 8.45 -41.29 -11.94
N GLY A 178 7.64 -41.91 -12.79
CA GLY A 178 7.71 -43.36 -13.03
C GLY A 178 9.01 -43.76 -13.76
N GLY A 179 9.09 -45.01 -14.20
CA GLY A 179 10.20 -45.51 -14.99
C GLY A 179 11.16 -46.40 -14.19
N ARG A 180 12.22 -46.86 -14.88
CA ARG A 180 13.22 -47.78 -14.32
C ARG A 180 14.45 -46.98 -13.88
N PRO A 181 15.01 -47.21 -12.67
CA PRO A 181 16.26 -46.58 -12.27
C PRO A 181 17.38 -46.95 -13.24
N VAL A 182 18.27 -46.00 -13.50
CA VAL A 182 19.48 -46.21 -14.30
C VAL A 182 20.56 -46.71 -13.34
N GLY A 183 20.63 -48.03 -13.16
CA GLY A 183 21.53 -48.72 -12.25
C GLY A 183 21.13 -50.17 -12.06
#